data_AF-A0A855FYY8-F1
#
_entry.id   AF-A0A855FYY8-F1
#
_cell.length_a   1.000
_cell.length_b   1.000
_cell.length_c   1.000
_cell.angle_alpha   90.00
_cell.angle_beta   90.00
_cell.angle_gamma   90.00
#
_symmetry.space_group_name_H-M   'P 1'
#
loop_
_entity.id
_entity.type
_entity.pdbx_description
1 polymer ?
#
loop_
_entity_poly.entity_id
_entity_poly.type
_entity_poly.pdbx_seq_one_letter_code
_entity_poly.pdbx_strand_id
1 'polypeptide(L)' 'MGWRYRRTIKLAPWLKINVGKTGITSATIGKRGASINIGRKGTYVNLGIPKTGLTYRKK' A
#
# COMPACT_ATOMS: atom_id res chain seq x y z
N MET A 1 12.74 -21.43 12.00
CA MET A 1 11.42 -21.30 11.36
C MET A 1 10.48 -20.67 12.38
N GLY A 2 9.81 -19.55 12.05
CA GLY A 2 9.09 -18.77 13.07
C GLY A 2 7.83 -18.11 12.52
N TRP A 3 6.94 -17.76 13.44
CA TRP A 3 5.64 -17.17 13.13
C TRP A 3 5.79 -15.73 12.64
N ARG A 4 5.24 -15.46 11.45
CA ARG A 4 5.17 -14.14 10.85
C ARG A 4 3.75 -13.59 10.99
N TYR A 5 3.58 -12.56 11.82
CA TYR A 5 2.32 -11.83 11.93
C TYR A 5 2.23 -10.72 10.90
N ARG A 6 1.20 -10.77 10.05
CA ARG A 6 0.80 -9.70 9.14
C ARG A 6 -0.72 -9.65 9.08
N ARG A 7 -1.29 -8.50 9.41
CA ARG A 7 -2.74 -8.23 9.32
C ARG A 7 -2.97 -7.00 8.43
N THR A 8 -3.91 -7.09 7.51
CA THR A 8 -4.33 -5.95 6.70
C THR A 8 -5.70 -5.49 7.15
N ILE A 9 -5.79 -4.27 7.65
CA ILE A 9 -7.04 -3.63 8.07
C ILE A 9 -7.48 -2.73 6.93
N LYS A 10 -8.65 -3.01 6.34
CA LYS A 10 -9.30 -2.12 5.36
C LYS A 10 -10.18 -1.15 6.15
N LEU A 11 -9.83 0.14 6.16
CA LEU A 11 -10.65 1.17 6.79
C LEU A 11 -11.68 1.75 5.81
N ALA A 12 -11.31 1.85 4.54
CA ALA A 12 -12.19 2.31 3.47
C ALA A 12 -11.85 1.56 2.17
N PRO A 13 -12.68 1.64 1.11
CA PRO A 13 -12.41 1.00 -0.18
C PRO A 13 -11.06 1.42 -0.78
N TRP A 14 -10.63 2.64 -0.46
CA TRP A 14 -9.38 3.26 -0.86
C TRP A 14 -8.36 3.37 0.28
N LEU A 15 -8.63 2.91 1.50
CA LEU A 15 -7.70 3.06 2.63
C LEU A 15 -7.43 1.70 3.29
N LYS A 16 -6.18 1.25 3.21
CA LYS A 16 -5.74 -0.03 3.76
C LYS A 16 -4.51 0.17 4.61
N ILE A 17 -4.48 -0.37 5.81
CA ILE A 17 -3.33 -0.33 6.70
C ILE A 17 -2.81 -1.75 6.88
N ASN A 18 -1.52 -1.95 6.66
CA ASN A 18 -0.82 -3.19 6.93
C ASN A 18 -0.15 -3.08 8.30
N VAL A 19 -0.54 -3.96 9.22
CA VAL A 19 0.04 -4.11 10.56
C VAL A 19 0.88 -5.37 10.58
N GLY A 20 2.11 -5.27 11.08
CA GLY A 20 3.04 -6.37 11.26
C GLY A 20 3.42 -6.56 12.72
N LYS A 21 4.38 -7.45 12.97
CA LYS A 21 4.83 -7.83 14.33
C LYS A 21 5.30 -6.66 15.21
N THR A 22 5.70 -5.53 14.61
CA THR A 22 6.21 -4.32 15.29
C THR A 22 5.28 -3.11 15.18
N GLY A 23 4.03 -3.30 14.74
CA GLY A 23 3.05 -2.21 14.58
C GLY A 23 2.72 -1.91 13.13
N ILE A 24 2.34 -0.66 12.83
CA ILE A 24 1.91 -0.25 11.49
C ILE A 24 3.11 -0.27 10.53
N THR A 25 3.06 -1.15 9.52
CA THR A 25 4.14 -1.35 8.54
C THR A 25 3.97 -0.48 7.29
N SER A 26 2.74 -0.27 6.85
CA SER A 26 2.42 0.64 5.74
C SER A 26 0.93 0.99 5.71
N ALA A 27 0.60 2.17 5.21
CA ALA A 27 -0.74 2.61 4.87
C ALA A 27 -0.82 2.85 3.36
N THR A 28 -1.77 2.23 2.68
CA THR A 28 -2.11 2.49 1.29
C THR A 28 -3.36 3.36 1.24
N ILE A 29 -3.26 4.50 0.58
CA ILE A 29 -4.34 5.48 0.37
C ILE A 29 -4.52 5.66 -1.14
N GLY A 30 -5.66 5.25 -1.68
CA GLY A 30 -6.09 5.50 -3.05
C GLY A 30 -6.74 4.30 -3.75
N LYS A 31 -7.20 4.54 -4.97
CA LYS A 31 -7.89 3.57 -5.82
C LYS A 31 -6.90 2.88 -6.76
N ARG A 32 -7.32 1.78 -7.39
CA ARG A 32 -6.50 1.06 -8.38
C ARG A 32 -6.20 2.01 -9.56
N GLY A 33 -4.93 2.33 -9.79
CA GLY A 33 -4.48 3.33 -10.77
C GLY A 33 -4.11 4.71 -10.19
N ALA A 34 -4.43 5.01 -8.93
CA ALA A 34 -3.96 6.20 -8.23
C ALA A 34 -3.92 5.90 -6.73
N SER A 35 -2.80 5.34 -6.26
CA SER A 35 -2.63 4.94 -4.86
C SER A 35 -1.26 5.28 -4.32
N ILE A 36 -1.22 5.77 -3.09
CA ILE A 36 -0.03 6.16 -2.36
C ILE A 36 0.17 5.14 -1.25
N ASN A 37 1.32 4.49 -1.18
CA ASN A 37 1.69 3.56 -0.14
C ASN A 37 2.77 4.18 0.74
N ILE A 38 2.39 4.61 1.94
CA ILE A 38 3.28 5.21 2.93
C ILE A 38 3.72 4.08 3.87
N GLY A 39 5.01 3.73 3.90
CA GLY A 39 5.50 2.66 4.79
C GLY A 39 6.88 2.93 5.34
N ARG A 40 7.37 2.00 6.17
CA ARG A 40 8.69 2.11 6.82
C ARG A 40 9.87 2.27 5.85
N LYS A 41 9.70 1.90 4.58
CA LYS A 41 10.73 2.01 3.51
C LYS A 41 10.64 3.31 2.69
N GLY A 42 9.63 4.14 2.94
CA GLY A 42 9.34 5.37 2.18
C GLY A 42 7.90 5.42 1.65
N THR A 43 7.60 6.49 0.93
CA THR A 43 6.28 6.77 0.37
C THR A 43 6.27 6.45 -1.13
N TYR A 44 5.58 5.39 -1.52
CA TYR A 44 5.47 4.99 -2.92
C TYR A 44 4.18 5.49 -3.54
N VAL A 45 4.29 6.38 -4.52
CA VAL A 45 3.16 6.83 -5.33
C VAL A 45 3.03 5.92 -6.54
N ASN A 46 1.86 5.29 -6.71
CA ASN A 46 1.51 4.47 -7.86
C ASN A 46 0.42 5.17 -8.65
N LEU A 47 0.79 5.66 -9.83
CA LEU A 47 -0.12 6.22 -10.82
C LEU A 47 -0.17 5.24 -12.00
N GLY A 48 -1.35 4.95 -12.50
CA GLY A 48 -1.54 3.99 -13.59
C GLY A 48 -2.75 4.40 -14.39
N ILE A 49 -2.55 4.58 -15.69
CA ILE A 49 -3.64 4.93 -16.59
C ILE A 49 -4.33 3.60 -16.95
N PRO A 50 -5.62 3.43 -16.61
CA PRO A 50 -6.33 2.20 -16.94
C PRO A 50 -6.43 2.06 -18.47
N LYS A 51 -6.34 0.82 -18.96
CA LYS A 51 -6.42 0.44 -20.39
C LYS A 51 -5.24 0.84 -21.29
N THR A 52 -4.20 1.50 -20.78
CA THR A 52 -2.96 1.77 -21.56
C THR A 52 -1.78 0.89 -21.16
N GLY A 53 -1.89 0.13 -20.07
CA GLY A 53 -0.79 -0.69 -19.53
C GLY A 53 0.35 0.12 -18.89
N LEU A 54 0.28 1.45 -18.95
CA LEU A 54 1.29 2.34 -18.40
C LEU A 54 1.07 2.50 -16.90
N THR A 55 2.07 2.07 -16.13
CA THR A 55 2.13 2.25 -14.68
C THR A 55 3.38 3.03 -14.32
N TYR A 56 3.21 4.13 -13.61
CA TYR A 56 4.25 4.98 -13.09
C TYR A 56 4.32 4.80 -11.58
N ARG A 57 5.47 4.32 -11.10
CA ARG A 57 5.75 4.17 -9.67
C ARG A 57 6.90 5.05 -9.27
N LYS A 58 6.65 5.97 -8.34
CA LYS A 58 7.66 6.87 -7.76
C LYS A 58 7.83 6.58 -6.28
N LYS A 59 9.06 6.67 -5.77
CA LYS A 59 9.42 6.61 -4.34
C LYS A 59 9.53 8.03 -3.77
#